data_AF-A0A7J2MU93-F1
#
_entry.id   AF-A0A7J2MU93-F1
#
_cell.length_a   1.000
_cell.length_b   1.000
_cell.length_c   1.000
_cell.angle_alpha   90.00
_cell.angle_beta   90.00
_cell.angle_gamma   90.00
#
_symmetry.space_group_name_H-M   'P 1'
#
loop_
_entity.id
_entity.type
_entity.pdbx_description
1 polymer ?
#
loop_
_entity_poly.entity_id
_entity_poly.type
_entity_poly.pdbx_seq_one_letter_code
_entity_poly.pdbx_strand_id
1 'polypeptide(L)' 'MKSIVPDVEEERVIDFIDSLITHLERKGLLFDGWQQQRDVRRRVKGEIRLMLLVKFKDKKDRIDDLMEAVFTALEETR' A
#
# COMPACT_ATOMS: atom_id res chain seq x y z
N MET A 1 -27.39 -4.56 -22.13
CA MET A 1 -26.03 -4.70 -21.58
C MET A 1 -25.98 -3.93 -20.27
N LYS A 2 -25.89 -4.60 -19.12
CA LYS A 2 -25.58 -3.92 -17.86
C LYS A 2 -24.12 -3.51 -17.96
N SER A 3 -23.87 -2.22 -18.16
CA SER A 3 -22.53 -1.65 -17.99
C SER A 3 -22.18 -1.86 -16.52
N ILE A 4 -21.26 -2.79 -16.25
CA ILE A 4 -20.62 -2.94 -14.95
C ILE A 4 -19.62 -1.78 -14.91
N VAL A 5 -20.12 -0.57 -14.63
CA VAL A 5 -19.22 0.54 -14.34
C VAL A 5 -18.55 0.17 -13.02
N PRO A 6 -17.22 0.00 -12.98
CA PRO A 6 -16.52 -0.29 -11.73
C PRO A 6 -16.82 0.82 -10.71
N ASP A 7 -16.93 0.46 -9.44
CA ASP A 7 -17.04 1.47 -8.41
C ASP A 7 -15.77 2.34 -8.45
N VAL A 8 -15.94 3.66 -8.51
CA VAL A 8 -14.82 4.63 -8.55
C VAL A 8 -13.88 4.43 -7.35
N GLU A 9 -14.40 3.97 -6.21
CA GLU A 9 -13.58 3.60 -5.05
C GLU A 9 -12.77 2.31 -5.27
N GLU A 10 -13.30 1.33 -6.01
CA GLU A 10 -12.57 0.10 -6.33
C GLU A 10 -11.39 0.39 -7.25
N GLU A 11 -11.61 1.16 -8.34
CA GLU A 11 -10.52 1.58 -9.24
C GLU A 11 -9.44 2.38 -8.48
N ARG A 12 -9.86 3.28 -7.59
CA ARG A 12 -8.94 4.07 -6.76
C ARG A 12 -8.07 3.20 -5.85
N VAL A 13 -8.62 2.11 -5.32
CA VAL A 13 -7.89 1.13 -4.49
C VAL A 13 -6.92 0.33 -5.33
N ILE A 14 -7.33 -0.17 -6.49
CA ILE A 14 -6.46 -0.92 -7.42
C ILE A 14 -5.27 -0.05 -7.84
N ASP A 15 -5.55 1.17 -8.32
CA ASP A 15 -4.52 2.16 -8.69
C ASP A 15 -3.53 2.43 -7.56
N PHE A 16 -4.03 2.49 -6.33
CA PHE A 16 -3.19 2.72 -5.16
C PHE A 16 -2.23 1.56 -4.92
N ILE A 17 -2.72 0.32 -4.97
CA ILE A 17 -1.90 -0.87 -4.74
C ILE A 17 -0.82 -1.01 -5.81
N ASP A 18 -1.16 -0.84 -7.09
CA ASP A 18 -0.21 -0.90 -8.20
C ASP A 18 0.88 0.17 -8.08
N SER A 19 0.48 1.39 -7.72
CA SER A 19 1.39 2.50 -7.47
C SER A 19 2.31 2.21 -6.28
N LEU A 20 1.77 1.65 -5.19
CA LEU A 20 2.50 1.32 -3.98
C LEU A 20 3.58 0.27 -4.25
N ILE A 21 3.22 -0.84 -4.89
CA ILE A 21 4.16 -1.92 -5.21
C ILE A 21 5.28 -1.38 -6.08
N THR A 22 4.93 -0.69 -7.18
CA THR A 22 5.90 -0.08 -8.10
C THR A 22 6.85 0.88 -7.37
N HIS A 23 6.33 1.69 -6.45
CA HIS A 23 7.12 2.65 -5.68
C HIS A 23 8.10 1.97 -4.73
N LEU A 24 7.65 0.94 -4.01
CA LEU A 24 8.50 0.19 -3.07
C LEU A 24 9.58 -0.61 -3.80
N GLU A 25 9.26 -1.21 -4.95
CA GLU A 25 10.23 -1.91 -5.81
C GLU A 25 11.29 -0.96 -6.37
N ARG A 26 10.89 0.21 -6.89
CA ARG A 26 11.82 1.24 -7.37
C ARG A 26 12.74 1.76 -6.27
N LYS A 27 12.28 1.78 -5.01
CA LYS A 27 13.09 2.13 -3.85
C LYS A 27 13.99 0.98 -3.36
N GLY A 28 13.91 -0.20 -3.96
CA GLY A 28 14.66 -1.38 -3.54
C GLY A 28 14.27 -1.86 -2.14
N LEU A 29 13.00 -1.67 -1.74
CA LEU A 29 12.51 -2.05 -0.42
C LEU A 29 11.89 -3.45 -0.38
N LEU A 30 11.61 -4.06 -1.54
CA LEU A 30 10.97 -5.37 -1.68
C LEU A 30 11.91 -6.43 -2.28
N PHE A 31 13.12 -6.55 -1.73
CA PHE A 31 14.05 -7.63 -2.06
C PHE A 31 13.80 -8.86 -1.19
N ASP A 32 14.26 -10.04 -1.62
CA ASP A 32 14.02 -11.28 -0.87
C ASP A 32 14.53 -11.20 0.58
N GLY A 33 13.66 -11.49 1.55
CA GLY A 33 13.98 -11.44 2.97
C GLY A 33 13.98 -10.02 3.59
N TRP A 34 13.48 -9.00 2.89
CA TRP A 34 13.33 -7.64 3.43
C TRP A 34 12.54 -7.61 4.76
N GLN A 35 11.59 -8.52 4.93
CA GLN A 35 10.75 -8.67 6.12
C GLN A 35 11.58 -8.96 7.38
N GLN A 36 12.77 -9.54 7.24
CA GLN A 36 13.64 -9.86 8.37
C GLN A 36 14.42 -8.63 8.87
N GLN A 37 14.49 -7.57 8.08
CA GLN A 37 15.27 -6.37 8.40
C GLN A 37 14.38 -5.30 9.03
N ARG A 38 14.47 -5.15 10.35
CA ARG A 38 13.66 -4.19 11.14
C ARG A 38 13.61 -2.78 10.52
N ASP A 39 14.75 -2.28 10.08
CA ASP A 39 14.83 -0.92 9.53
C ASP A 39 14.18 -0.81 8.15
N VAL A 40 14.24 -1.88 7.34
CA VAL A 40 13.54 -1.94 6.05
C VAL A 40 12.02 -2.03 6.28
N ARG A 41 11.55 -2.87 7.20
CA ARG A 41 10.14 -2.92 7.60
C ARG A 41 9.62 -1.55 8.01
N ARG A 42 10.38 -0.82 8.84
CA ARG A 42 10.02 0.53 9.28
C ARG A 42 9.91 1.51 8.11
N ARG A 43 10.83 1.41 7.13
CA ARG A 43 10.78 2.23 5.91
C ARG A 43 9.57 1.89 5.06
N VAL A 44 9.27 0.61 4.83
CA VAL A 44 8.09 0.16 4.09
C VAL A 44 6.81 0.71 4.72
N LYS A 45 6.62 0.57 6.04
CA LYS A 45 5.48 1.17 6.77
C LYS A 45 5.36 2.67 6.56
N GLY A 46 6.50 3.39 6.59
CA GLY A 46 6.54 4.83 6.36
C GLY A 46 6.08 5.23 4.96
N GLU A 47 6.53 4.50 3.93
CA GLU A 47 6.13 4.74 2.54
C GLU A 47 4.64 4.43 2.32
N ILE A 48 4.15 3.32 2.87
CA ILE A 48 2.71 2.96 2.83
C ILE A 48 1.88 4.09 3.44
N ARG A 49 2.23 4.53 4.66
CA ARG A 49 1.51 5.63 5.35
C ARG A 49 1.51 6.91 4.52
N LEU A 50 2.65 7.28 3.95
CA LEU A 50 2.78 8.50 3.13
C LEU A 50 1.87 8.45 1.90
N MET A 51 1.87 7.33 1.18
CA MET A 51 1.03 7.17 -0.01
C MET A 51 -0.46 7.11 0.35
N LEU A 52 -0.83 6.46 1.45
CA LEU A 52 -2.21 6.47 1.96
C LEU A 52 -2.67 7.90 2.31
N LEU A 53 -1.83 8.70 2.97
CA LEU A 53 -2.16 10.09 3.30
C LEU A 53 -2.41 10.95 2.05
N VAL A 54 -1.66 10.71 0.98
CA VAL A 54 -1.83 11.43 -0.30
C VAL A 54 -3.09 10.96 -1.02
N LYS A 55 -3.25 9.64 -1.20
CA LYS A 55 -4.31 9.07 -2.03
C LYS A 55 -5.65 8.99 -1.31
N PHE A 56 -5.69 8.84 0.02
CA PHE A 56 -6.89 8.65 0.85
C PHE A 56 -6.99 9.68 2.00
N LYS A 57 -6.66 10.95 1.71
CA LYS A 57 -6.75 12.05 2.69
C LYS A 57 -8.13 12.20 3.37
N ASP A 58 -9.20 11.78 2.68
CA ASP A 58 -10.58 11.76 3.15
C ASP A 58 -10.85 10.65 4.19
N LYS A 59 -9.94 9.69 4.33
CA LYS A 59 -9.99 8.57 5.31
C LYS A 59 -8.90 8.70 6.38
N LYS A 60 -8.50 9.94 6.71
CA LYS A 60 -7.35 10.25 7.59
C LYS A 60 -7.38 9.54 8.96
N ASP A 61 -8.58 9.31 9.48
CA ASP A 61 -8.86 8.65 10.76
C ASP A 61 -8.57 7.14 10.74
N ARG A 62 -8.46 6.55 9.54
CA ARG A 62 -8.22 5.11 9.34
C ARG A 62 -6.87 4.80 8.72
N ILE A 63 -6.01 5.81 8.51
CA ILE A 63 -4.73 5.65 7.80
C ILE A 63 -3.82 4.65 8.52
N ASP A 64 -3.79 4.68 9.85
CA ASP A 64 -2.90 3.80 10.61
C ASP A 64 -3.38 2.34 10.56
N ASP A 65 -4.69 2.11 10.65
CA ASP A 65 -5.28 0.77 10.47
C ASP A 65 -5.05 0.24 9.05
N LEU A 66 -5.27 1.08 8.03
CA LEU A 66 -5.03 0.73 6.63
C LEU A 66 -3.55 0.45 6.36
N MET A 67 -2.66 1.23 6.98
CA MET A 67 -1.22 1.03 6.84
C MET A 67 -0.80 -0.34 7.42
N GLU A 68 -1.27 -0.69 8.61
CA GLU A 68 -0.96 -2.00 9.22
C GLU A 68 -1.56 -3.16 8.42
N ALA A 69 -2.79 -3.01 7.91
CA ALA A 69 -3.42 -4.04 7.08
C ALA A 69 -2.66 -4.26 5.76
N VAL A 70 -2.33 -3.18 5.05
CA VAL A 70 -1.57 -3.25 3.80
C VAL A 70 -0.16 -3.79 4.05
N PHE A 71 0.50 -3.36 5.13
CA PHE A 71 1.82 -3.85 5.51
C PHE A 71 1.79 -5.35 5.78
N THR A 72 0.82 -5.83 6.55
CA THR A 72 0.66 -7.26 6.88
C THR A 72 0.46 -8.09 5.62
N ALA A 73 -0.45 -7.66 4.73
CA ALA A 73 -0.69 -8.36 3.47
C ALA A 73 0.56 -8.42 2.58
N LEU A 74 1.33 -7.32 2.52
CA LEU A 74 2.57 -7.27 1.76
C LEU A 74 3.67 -8.16 2.37
N GLU A 75 3.72 -8.24 3.70
CA GLU A 75 4.65 -9.09 4.44
C GLU A 75 4.37 -10.59 4.22
N GLU A 76 3.10 -10.97 4.04
CA GLU A 76 2.66 -12.36 3.79
C GLU A 76 2.80 -12.83 2.33
N THR A 77 2.83 -11.89 1.37
CA THR A 77 2.85 -12.22 -0.07
C THR A 77 4.25 -12.60 -0.58
N ARG A 78 5.31 -12.33 0.20
CA ARG A 78 6.71 -12.57 -0.17
C ARG A 78 7.53 -13.16 0.97
#